data_AF-A0A913WU65-F1
#
_entry.id   AF-A0A913WU65-F1
#
_cell.length_a   1.000
_cell.length_b   1.000
_cell.length_c   1.000
_cell.angle_alpha   90.00
_cell.angle_beta   90.00
_cell.angle_gamma   90.00
#
_symmetry.space_group_name_H-M   'P 1'
#
loop_
_entity.id
_entity.type
_entity.pdbx_description
1 polymer ?
#
loop_
_entity_poly.entity_id
_entity_poly.type
_entity_poly.pdbx_seq_one_letter_code
_entity_poly.pdbx_strand_id
1 'polypeptide(L)'
;MEDFKINPEVVSSCEDEIQNHCSKGKEREGKTLDCLMKLAEEHTKISKKCTKALSTLLKETGAGGDYRIDHTLYRACEPVVQTTCKDKGRKDGDVMILTCLMDHLNSESMVPECREQLLHLQFFVARDFRLDQELYQACKKDAADVCHAPKFDDENDEMPSGMIVSCLYRNSFPGGKVRISSLEPIVLSPNLKEVFEQCAFGSFTVC
;
A
#
# COMPACT_ATOMS: atom_id res chain seq x y z
N MET A 1 6.14 -12.44 -29.48
CA MET A 1 5.59 -12.36 -28.11
C MET A 1 6.59 -11.55 -27.32
N GLU A 2 6.24 -10.33 -26.92
CA GLU A 2 7.10 -9.57 -26.01
C GLU A 2 6.77 -10.06 -24.60
N ASP A 3 7.77 -10.66 -23.96
CA ASP A 3 7.68 -11.19 -22.61
C ASP A 3 7.45 -10.06 -21.61
N PHE A 4 6.19 -9.80 -21.30
CA PHE A 4 5.83 -8.98 -20.15
C PHE A 4 6.15 -9.79 -18.89
N LYS A 5 7.11 -9.32 -18.09
CA LYS A 5 7.24 -9.77 -16.68
C LYS A 5 6.20 -9.08 -15.79
N ILE A 6 4.98 -8.90 -16.31
CA ILE A 6 3.85 -8.28 -15.62
C ILE A 6 2.80 -9.38 -15.46
N ASN A 7 2.12 -9.40 -14.32
CA ASN A 7 1.06 -10.36 -14.07
C ASN A 7 0.02 -10.29 -15.22
N PRO A 8 -0.31 -11.43 -15.87
CA PRO A 8 -1.26 -11.47 -16.99
C PRO A 8 -2.64 -10.89 -16.65
N GLU A 9 -3.04 -10.97 -15.38
CA GLU A 9 -4.29 -10.37 -14.92
C GLU A 9 -4.27 -8.84 -15.02
N VAL A 10 -3.17 -8.20 -14.63
CA VAL A 10 -2.98 -6.74 -14.76
C VAL A 10 -2.99 -6.33 -16.22
N VAL A 11 -2.32 -7.08 -17.09
CA VAL A 11 -2.32 -6.79 -18.54
C VAL A 11 -3.74 -6.83 -19.12
N SER A 12 -4.54 -7.82 -18.72
CA SER A 12 -5.93 -7.97 -19.20
C SER A 12 -6.93 -6.99 -18.57
N SER A 13 -6.63 -6.50 -17.36
CA SER A 13 -7.52 -5.63 -16.60
C SER A 13 -7.24 -4.14 -16.80
N CYS A 14 -6.03 -3.80 -17.23
CA CYS A 14 -5.56 -2.45 -17.47
C CYS A 14 -5.26 -2.17 -18.96
N GLU A 15 -5.81 -2.95 -19.89
CA GLU A 15 -5.45 -2.88 -21.31
C GLU A 15 -5.65 -1.47 -21.88
N ASP A 16 -6.77 -0.83 -21.59
CA ASP A 16 -7.11 0.51 -22.08
C ASP A 16 -6.13 1.56 -21.54
N GLU A 17 -5.77 1.47 -20.26
CA GLU A 17 -4.82 2.38 -19.60
C GLU A 17 -3.40 2.19 -20.14
N ILE A 18 -2.99 0.93 -20.33
CA ILE A 18 -1.69 0.59 -20.90
C ILE A 18 -1.56 1.11 -22.34
N GLN A 19 -2.64 1.05 -23.13
CA GLN A 19 -2.59 1.47 -24.54
C GLN A 19 -2.72 2.99 -24.71
N ASN A 20 -3.57 3.64 -23.92
CA ASN A 20 -3.97 5.03 -24.14
C ASN A 20 -3.28 6.03 -23.21
N HIS A 21 -2.77 5.58 -22.06
CA HIS A 21 -2.28 6.46 -21.00
C HIS A 21 -0.83 6.19 -20.61
N CYS A 22 -0.39 4.93 -20.66
CA CYS A 22 1.02 4.59 -20.55
C CYS A 22 1.68 4.59 -21.94
N SER A 23 2.74 5.39 -22.13
CA SER A 23 3.51 5.58 -23.36
C SER A 23 3.48 4.38 -24.31
N LYS A 24 2.58 4.37 -25.31
CA LYS A 24 2.37 3.36 -26.38
C LYS A 24 2.98 1.96 -26.14
N GLY A 25 2.70 1.37 -24.98
CA GLY A 25 3.04 0.00 -24.60
C GLY A 25 4.55 -0.33 -24.50
N LYS A 26 4.89 -1.06 -23.43
CA LYS A 26 6.09 -1.90 -23.28
C LYS A 26 7.37 -1.17 -22.88
N GLU A 27 7.30 -0.45 -21.78
CA GLU A 27 8.53 -0.13 -21.07
C GLU A 27 8.98 -1.34 -20.22
N ARG A 28 10.24 -1.73 -20.39
CA ARG A 28 10.88 -2.82 -19.62
C ARG A 28 11.13 -2.36 -18.18
N GLU A 29 11.42 -3.32 -17.29
CA GLU A 29 11.85 -3.06 -15.90
C GLU A 29 10.80 -2.40 -14.99
N GLY A 30 9.52 -2.79 -15.10
CA GLY A 30 8.49 -2.37 -14.12
C GLY A 30 7.85 -1.00 -14.37
N LYS A 31 8.33 -0.23 -15.35
CA LYS A 31 7.81 1.10 -15.69
C LYS A 31 6.33 1.15 -16.11
N THR A 32 5.80 0.08 -16.70
CA THR A 32 4.35 0.02 -16.98
C THR A 32 3.54 -0.09 -15.70
N LEU A 33 4.01 -0.85 -14.71
CA LEU A 33 3.35 -0.93 -13.40
C LEU A 33 3.41 0.42 -12.69
N ASP A 34 4.56 1.06 -12.70
CA ASP A 34 4.77 2.42 -12.17
C ASP A 34 3.79 3.44 -12.79
N CYS A 35 3.68 3.47 -14.12
CA CYS A 35 2.69 4.31 -14.80
C CYS A 35 1.25 4.03 -14.34
N LEU A 36 0.87 2.76 -14.22
CA LEU A 36 -0.48 2.39 -13.78
C LEU A 36 -0.73 2.78 -12.31
N MET A 37 0.27 2.65 -11.44
CA MET A 37 0.20 3.07 -10.04
C MET A 37 0.07 4.59 -9.93
N LYS A 38 0.77 5.35 -10.78
CA LYS A 38 0.63 6.79 -10.88
C LYS A 38 -0.76 7.23 -11.34
N LEU A 39 -1.32 6.59 -12.36
CA LEU A 39 -2.70 6.84 -12.80
C LEU A 39 -3.72 6.53 -11.69
N ALA A 40 -3.46 5.49 -10.88
CA ALA A 40 -4.26 5.16 -9.70
C ALA A 40 -4.23 6.29 -8.67
N GLU A 41 -3.04 6.77 -8.31
CA GLU A 41 -2.85 7.84 -7.32
C GLU A 41 -3.50 9.16 -7.76
N GLU A 42 -3.31 9.56 -9.01
CA GLU A 42 -3.85 10.82 -9.54
C GLU A 42 -5.38 10.78 -9.70
N HIS A 43 -6.02 9.62 -9.51
CA HIS A 43 -7.43 9.37 -9.78
C HIS A 43 -7.84 9.76 -11.22
N THR A 44 -6.89 9.73 -12.16
CA THR A 44 -7.15 10.14 -13.54
C THR A 44 -7.15 8.96 -14.49
N LYS A 45 -8.25 8.80 -15.23
CA LYS A 45 -8.36 7.89 -16.39
C LYS A 45 -7.96 6.43 -16.13
N ILE A 46 -8.12 5.97 -14.91
CA ILE A 46 -7.97 4.55 -14.53
C ILE A 46 -9.33 3.95 -14.20
N SER A 47 -9.57 2.75 -14.69
CA SER A 47 -10.78 1.99 -14.40
C SER A 47 -10.69 1.33 -13.03
N LYS A 48 -11.85 1.15 -12.38
CA LYS A 48 -11.95 0.37 -11.13
C LYS A 48 -11.42 -1.05 -11.30
N LYS A 49 -11.59 -1.63 -12.50
CA LYS A 49 -11.09 -2.96 -12.85
C LYS A 49 -9.56 -2.99 -12.78
N CYS A 50 -8.90 -2.01 -13.39
CA CYS A 50 -7.46 -1.89 -13.36
C CYS A 50 -6.95 -1.65 -11.93
N THR A 51 -7.55 -0.71 -11.18
CA THR A 51 -7.16 -0.46 -9.78
C THR A 51 -7.29 -1.72 -8.91
N LYS A 52 -8.36 -2.50 -9.06
CA LYS A 52 -8.55 -3.77 -8.33
C LYS A 52 -7.46 -4.79 -8.69
N ALA A 53 -7.10 -4.91 -9.96
CA ALA A 53 -6.03 -5.80 -10.40
C ALA A 53 -4.66 -5.38 -9.82
N LEU A 54 -4.36 -4.07 -9.76
CA LEU A 54 -3.15 -3.56 -9.12
C LEU A 54 -3.11 -3.87 -7.63
N SER A 55 -4.20 -3.61 -6.90
CA SER A 55 -4.30 -3.96 -5.47
C SER A 55 -4.11 -5.46 -5.24
N THR A 56 -4.68 -6.30 -6.11
CA THR A 56 -4.55 -7.75 -6.04
C THR A 56 -3.10 -8.18 -6.28
N LEU A 57 -2.42 -7.58 -7.25
CA LEU A 57 -0.99 -7.84 -7.49
C LEU A 57 -0.13 -7.46 -6.28
N LEU A 58 -0.33 -6.28 -5.69
CA LEU A 58 0.41 -5.84 -4.50
C LEU A 58 0.18 -6.78 -3.31
N LYS A 59 -1.05 -7.29 -3.18
CA LYS A 59 -1.44 -8.28 -2.16
C LYS A 59 -0.73 -9.62 -2.35
N GLU A 60 -0.79 -10.18 -3.56
CA GLU A 60 -0.20 -11.49 -3.87
C GLU A 60 1.32 -11.49 -3.78
N THR A 61 1.94 -10.39 -4.21
CA THR A 61 3.40 -10.25 -4.17
C THR A 61 3.89 -9.93 -2.77
N GLY A 62 3.07 -9.32 -1.91
CA GLY A 62 3.49 -8.84 -0.58
C GLY A 62 4.30 -7.53 -0.65
N ALA A 63 4.24 -6.80 -1.78
CA ALA A 63 4.94 -5.54 -1.95
C ALA A 63 4.51 -4.45 -0.95
N GLY A 64 3.31 -4.57 -0.37
CA GLY A 64 2.82 -3.73 0.74
C GLY A 64 3.57 -3.89 2.06
N GLY A 65 4.24 -5.03 2.27
CA GLY A 65 4.97 -5.34 3.52
C GLY A 65 6.49 -5.43 3.36
N ASP A 66 7.01 -5.66 2.14
CA ASP A 66 8.45 -5.76 1.87
C ASP A 66 8.82 -4.99 0.60
N TYR A 67 9.52 -3.87 0.79
CA TYR A 67 9.92 -2.96 -0.29
C TYR A 67 10.88 -3.59 -1.31
N ARG A 68 11.54 -4.71 -0.97
CA ARG A 68 12.49 -5.41 -1.85
C ARG A 68 11.81 -6.24 -2.91
N ILE A 69 10.54 -6.57 -2.70
CA ILE A 69 9.73 -7.36 -3.63
C ILE A 69 9.45 -6.53 -4.89
N ASP A 70 9.20 -5.23 -4.72
CA ASP A 70 9.08 -4.30 -5.82
C ASP A 70 10.47 -3.80 -6.24
N HIS A 71 10.91 -4.22 -7.43
CA HIS A 71 12.21 -3.86 -7.97
C HIS A 71 12.38 -2.34 -8.22
N THR A 72 11.30 -1.68 -8.60
CA THR A 72 11.28 -0.23 -8.85
C THR A 72 11.44 0.52 -7.54
N LEU A 73 10.63 0.18 -6.53
CA LEU A 73 10.70 0.75 -5.19
C LEU A 73 12.06 0.48 -4.53
N TYR A 74 12.57 -0.74 -4.61
CA TYR A 74 13.88 -1.12 -4.08
C TYR A 74 14.99 -0.24 -4.66
N ARG A 75 15.07 -0.12 -5.99
CA ARG A 75 16.10 0.69 -6.66
C ARG A 75 15.97 2.18 -6.33
N ALA A 76 14.75 2.69 -6.30
CA ALA A 76 14.49 4.10 -6.00
C ALA A 76 14.91 4.44 -4.57
N CYS A 77 14.62 3.57 -3.60
CA CYS A 77 14.83 3.82 -2.18
C CYS A 77 16.19 3.36 -1.63
N GLU A 78 16.96 2.54 -2.35
CA GLU A 78 18.27 2.06 -1.92
C GLU A 78 19.22 3.17 -1.40
N PRO A 79 19.34 4.35 -2.05
CA PRO A 79 20.19 5.43 -1.53
C PRO A 79 19.75 5.95 -0.16
N VAL A 80 18.44 6.04 0.07
CA VAL A 80 17.86 6.49 1.35
C VAL A 80 18.03 5.42 2.41
N VAL A 81 17.86 4.15 2.04
CA VAL A 81 18.10 3.02 2.94
C VAL A 81 19.55 3.02 3.42
N GLN A 82 20.52 3.16 2.52
CA GLN A 82 21.93 3.10 2.87
C GLN A 82 22.41 4.30 3.71
N THR A 83 21.77 5.46 3.59
CA THR A 83 22.19 6.70 4.26
C THR A 83 21.40 6.99 5.53
N THR A 84 20.11 6.69 5.54
CA THR A 84 19.16 7.08 6.60
C THR A 84 18.65 5.87 7.38
N CYS A 85 18.24 4.79 6.70
CA CYS A 85 17.58 3.64 7.34
C CYS A 85 18.48 2.43 7.61
N LYS A 86 19.79 2.55 7.40
CA LYS A 86 20.76 1.44 7.42
C LYS A 86 20.79 0.69 8.75
N ASP A 87 20.61 1.39 9.85
CA ASP A 87 20.66 0.82 11.20
C ASP A 87 19.37 0.07 11.59
N LYS A 88 18.24 0.37 10.92
CA LYS A 88 16.94 -0.26 11.18
C LYS A 88 16.91 -1.70 10.67
N GLY A 89 17.43 -1.95 9.47
CA GLY A 89 17.55 -3.30 8.92
C GLY A 89 18.48 -4.24 9.71
N ARG A 90 19.36 -3.68 10.56
CA ARG A 90 20.35 -4.45 11.34
C ARG A 90 19.85 -4.91 12.71
N LYS A 91 18.84 -4.24 13.28
CA LYS A 91 18.36 -4.49 14.66
C LYS A 91 17.11 -5.37 14.73
N ASP A 92 16.15 -5.14 13.84
CA ASP A 92 14.79 -5.71 13.96
C ASP A 92 14.33 -6.48 12.70
N GLY A 93 15.21 -6.63 11.70
CA GLY A 93 14.89 -7.24 10.40
C GLY A 93 14.35 -6.25 9.36
N ASP A 94 14.16 -6.72 8.13
CA ASP A 94 13.84 -5.90 6.95
C ASP A 94 12.47 -5.19 7.03
N VAL A 95 11.58 -5.67 7.90
CA VAL A 95 10.22 -5.13 8.11
C VAL A 95 10.25 -3.67 8.60
N MET A 96 11.29 -3.26 9.33
CA MET A 96 11.43 -1.90 9.85
C MET A 96 12.00 -0.89 8.83
N ILE A 97 12.40 -1.33 7.63
CA ILE A 97 12.97 -0.43 6.62
C ILE A 97 11.85 0.37 5.95
N LEU A 98 10.73 -0.25 5.60
CA LEU A 98 9.62 0.46 4.96
C LEU A 98 9.03 1.52 5.90
N THR A 99 8.87 1.18 7.19
CA THR A 99 8.46 2.15 8.21
C THR A 99 9.43 3.33 8.31
N CYS A 100 10.75 3.05 8.35
CA CYS A 100 11.75 4.12 8.36
C CYS A 100 11.69 5.01 7.10
N LEU A 101 11.52 4.41 5.91
CA LEU A 101 11.37 5.16 4.66
C LEU A 101 10.15 6.08 4.72
N MET A 102 9.03 5.59 5.24
CA MET A 102 7.80 6.37 5.40
C MET A 102 7.92 7.48 6.46
N ASP A 103 8.70 7.28 7.53
CA ASP A 103 8.99 8.31 8.55
C ASP A 103 9.77 9.48 7.98
N HIS A 104 10.62 9.20 6.99
CA HIS A 104 11.47 10.16 6.34
C HIS A 104 10.92 10.69 5.00
N LEU A 105 9.64 10.43 4.67
CA LEU A 105 9.03 10.83 3.38
C LEU A 105 9.20 12.32 3.03
N ASN A 106 9.19 13.18 4.05
CA ASN A 106 9.30 14.64 3.90
C ASN A 106 10.67 15.19 4.35
N SER A 107 11.66 14.33 4.62
CA SER A 107 13.00 14.76 5.02
C SER A 107 13.83 15.25 3.83
N GLU A 108 14.86 16.06 4.11
CA GLU A 108 15.82 16.48 3.08
C GLU A 108 16.66 15.31 2.54
N SER A 109 16.76 14.20 3.27
CA SER A 109 17.48 13.00 2.85
C SER A 109 16.68 12.12 1.89
N MET A 110 15.39 12.39 1.69
CA MET A 110 14.53 11.64 0.79
C MET A 110 14.77 12.04 -0.66
N VAL A 111 15.06 11.06 -1.51
CA VAL A 111 15.21 11.30 -2.95
C VAL A 111 13.84 11.33 -3.64
N PRO A 112 13.61 12.19 -4.65
CA PRO A 112 12.31 12.35 -5.30
C PRO A 112 11.73 11.04 -5.84
N GLU A 113 12.57 10.20 -6.42
CA GLU A 113 12.16 8.93 -7.02
C GLU A 113 11.65 7.95 -5.95
N CYS A 114 12.34 7.85 -4.81
CA CYS A 114 11.89 7.02 -3.69
C CYS A 114 10.58 7.55 -3.11
N ARG A 115 10.47 8.87 -2.96
CA ARG A 115 9.26 9.51 -2.47
C ARG A 115 8.04 9.18 -3.33
N GLU A 116 8.17 9.28 -4.66
CA GLU A 116 7.10 8.96 -5.60
C GLU A 116 6.64 7.50 -5.44
N GLN A 117 7.59 6.55 -5.39
CA GLN A 117 7.25 5.12 -5.21
C GLN A 117 6.59 4.84 -3.86
N LEU A 118 7.04 5.49 -2.78
CA LEU A 118 6.43 5.36 -1.46
C LEU A 118 5.01 5.93 -1.44
N LEU A 119 4.75 7.05 -2.13
CA LEU A 119 3.40 7.62 -2.26
C LEU A 119 2.45 6.68 -3.01
N HIS A 120 2.92 6.07 -4.11
CA HIS A 120 2.16 5.05 -4.81
C HIS A 120 1.79 3.90 -3.88
N LEU A 121 2.77 3.36 -3.13
CA LEU A 121 2.50 2.26 -2.20
C LEU A 121 1.53 2.67 -1.09
N GLN A 122 1.71 3.86 -0.52
CA GLN A 122 0.86 4.44 0.51
C GLN A 122 -0.59 4.55 0.03
N PHE A 123 -0.81 4.98 -1.22
CA PHE A 123 -2.13 5.10 -1.82
C PHE A 123 -2.92 3.79 -1.78
N PHE A 124 -2.26 2.66 -2.14
CA PHE A 124 -2.91 1.35 -2.13
C PHE A 124 -3.10 0.83 -0.72
N VAL A 125 -2.07 0.92 0.14
CA VAL A 125 -2.14 0.43 1.53
C VAL A 125 -3.22 1.14 2.34
N ALA A 126 -3.40 2.45 2.16
CA ALA A 126 -4.45 3.22 2.82
C ALA A 126 -5.86 2.79 2.41
N ARG A 127 -6.03 2.29 1.18
CA ARG A 127 -7.32 1.84 0.63
C ARG A 127 -7.61 0.38 0.88
N ASP A 128 -6.60 -0.39 1.26
CA ASP A 128 -6.75 -1.78 1.63
C ASP A 128 -5.81 -2.17 2.77
N PHE A 129 -6.36 -2.20 3.99
CA PHE A 129 -5.64 -2.57 5.20
C PHE A 129 -5.04 -3.99 5.14
N ARG A 130 -5.52 -4.84 4.21
CA ARG A 130 -5.00 -6.18 3.96
C ARG A 130 -3.61 -6.16 3.32
N LEU A 131 -3.23 -5.06 2.69
CA LEU A 131 -1.91 -4.85 2.09
C LEU A 131 -0.84 -4.50 3.12
N ASP A 132 -1.26 -4.00 4.28
CA ASP A 132 -0.38 -3.85 5.44
C ASP A 132 -0.31 -5.20 6.17
N GLN A 133 0.80 -5.90 5.98
CA GLN A 133 0.98 -7.25 6.53
C GLN A 133 0.95 -7.25 8.07
N GLU A 134 1.50 -6.23 8.73
CA GLU A 134 1.54 -6.17 10.19
C GLU A 134 0.13 -5.94 10.75
N LEU A 135 -0.56 -4.92 10.23
CA LEU A 135 -1.94 -4.61 10.56
C LEU A 135 -2.87 -5.79 10.28
N TYR A 136 -2.77 -6.39 9.10
CA TYR A 136 -3.60 -7.53 8.74
C TYR A 136 -3.38 -8.70 9.70
N GLN A 137 -2.12 -9.09 9.99
CA GLN A 137 -1.89 -10.21 10.91
C GLN A 137 -2.39 -9.92 12.33
N ALA A 138 -2.24 -8.68 12.79
CA ALA A 138 -2.63 -8.28 14.13
C ALA A 138 -4.16 -8.15 14.31
N CYS A 139 -4.87 -7.70 13.27
CA CYS A 139 -6.29 -7.35 13.35
C CYS A 139 -7.23 -8.21 12.48
N LYS A 140 -6.75 -9.16 11.66
CA LYS A 140 -7.63 -9.98 10.77
C LYS A 140 -8.78 -10.66 11.50
N LYS A 141 -8.53 -11.13 12.73
CA LYS A 141 -9.56 -11.79 13.54
C LYS A 141 -10.59 -10.79 14.05
N ASP A 142 -10.14 -9.66 14.56
CA ASP A 142 -11.01 -8.59 15.04
C ASP A 142 -11.80 -7.94 13.90
N ALA A 143 -11.19 -7.81 12.73
CA ALA A 143 -11.84 -7.34 11.52
C ALA A 143 -13.04 -8.25 11.18
N ALA A 144 -12.85 -9.57 11.22
CA ALA A 144 -13.92 -10.53 10.97
C ALA A 144 -14.96 -10.59 12.12
N ASP A 145 -14.51 -10.76 13.36
CA ASP A 145 -15.37 -11.08 14.51
C ASP A 145 -16.08 -9.85 15.11
N VAL A 146 -15.47 -8.65 15.01
CA VAL A 146 -16.00 -7.41 15.59
C VAL A 146 -16.56 -6.49 14.52
N CYS A 147 -15.82 -6.33 13.42
CA CYS A 147 -16.16 -5.40 12.35
C CYS A 147 -16.92 -6.05 11.18
N HIS A 148 -17.14 -7.38 11.23
CA HIS A 148 -17.83 -8.13 10.18
C HIS A 148 -17.23 -7.90 8.78
N ALA A 149 -15.91 -7.73 8.72
CA ALA A 149 -15.19 -7.60 7.47
C ALA A 149 -15.39 -8.87 6.61
N PRO A 150 -15.57 -8.72 5.29
CA PRO A 150 -15.66 -9.86 4.39
C PRO A 150 -14.36 -10.68 4.43
N LYS A 151 -14.48 -11.95 4.06
CA LYS A 151 -13.32 -12.85 3.98
C LYS A 151 -12.34 -12.37 2.90
N PHE A 152 -11.09 -12.78 3.06
CA PHE A 152 -9.98 -12.35 2.20
C PHE A 152 -10.13 -12.73 0.72
N ASP A 153 -10.99 -13.71 0.43
CA ASP A 153 -11.29 -14.27 -0.89
C ASP A 153 -12.69 -13.89 -1.40
N ASP A 154 -13.44 -13.10 -0.62
CA ASP A 154 -14.77 -12.67 -1.03
C ASP A 154 -14.63 -11.49 -2.00
N GLU A 155 -15.00 -11.71 -3.26
CA GLU A 155 -14.98 -10.69 -4.33
C GLU A 155 -16.02 -9.58 -4.12
N ASN A 156 -16.96 -9.78 -3.19
CA ASN A 156 -17.94 -8.78 -2.79
C ASN A 156 -17.30 -7.83 -1.77
N ASP A 157 -16.72 -6.74 -2.28
CA ASP A 157 -16.29 -5.56 -1.51
C ASP A 157 -17.54 -4.82 -0.95
N GLU A 158 -18.31 -5.47 -0.06
CA GLU A 158 -19.47 -4.84 0.58
C GLU A 158 -19.07 -3.81 1.64
N MET A 159 -17.82 -3.85 2.14
CA MET A 159 -17.31 -2.89 3.12
C MET A 159 -15.96 -2.30 2.70
N PRO A 160 -15.88 -0.97 2.47
CA PRO A 160 -14.61 -0.30 2.19
C PRO A 160 -13.63 -0.47 3.34
N SER A 161 -12.35 -0.70 3.04
CA SER A 161 -11.29 -0.89 4.04
C SER A 161 -11.19 0.26 5.05
N GLY A 162 -11.49 1.50 4.62
CA GLY A 162 -11.56 2.66 5.52
C GLY A 162 -12.60 2.49 6.63
N MET A 163 -13.73 1.82 6.38
CA MET A 163 -14.73 1.52 7.42
C MET A 163 -14.22 0.44 8.38
N ILE A 164 -13.51 -0.56 7.88
CA ILE A 164 -12.93 -1.62 8.71
C ILE A 164 -11.88 -1.03 9.66
N VAL A 165 -10.97 -0.21 9.15
CA VAL A 165 -9.95 0.46 9.98
C VAL A 165 -10.59 1.41 10.99
N SER A 166 -11.60 2.17 10.58
CA SER A 166 -12.37 3.02 11.50
C SER A 166 -13.03 2.22 12.63
N CYS A 167 -13.60 1.05 12.30
CA CYS A 167 -14.19 0.16 13.29
C CYS A 167 -13.14 -0.41 14.25
N LEU A 168 -11.98 -0.87 13.74
CA LEU A 168 -10.88 -1.39 14.54
C LEU A 168 -10.37 -0.32 15.53
N TYR A 169 -10.14 0.90 15.04
CA TYR A 169 -9.72 2.03 15.87
C TYR A 169 -10.72 2.33 16.98
N ARG A 170 -12.02 2.42 16.66
CA ARG A 170 -13.08 2.67 17.66
C ARG A 170 -13.18 1.58 18.74
N ASN A 171 -12.80 0.35 18.43
CA ASN A 171 -12.86 -0.78 19.37
C ASN A 171 -11.53 -1.05 20.09
N SER A 172 -10.51 -0.21 19.88
CA SER A 172 -9.19 -0.34 20.48
C SER A 172 -9.09 0.27 21.89
N PHE A 173 -9.96 1.23 22.26
CA PHE A 173 -9.88 1.94 23.53
C PHE A 173 -9.97 0.99 24.76
N PRO A 174 -9.48 1.42 25.95
CA PRO A 174 -9.51 0.59 27.16
C PRO A 174 -10.92 0.08 27.47
N GLY A 175 -11.11 -1.24 27.45
CA GLY A 175 -12.42 -1.92 27.59
C GLY A 175 -13.06 -2.38 26.28
N GLY A 176 -12.44 -2.07 25.14
CA GLY A 176 -12.82 -2.55 23.81
C GLY A 176 -12.42 -4.01 23.55
N LYS A 177 -12.95 -4.58 22.46
CA LYS A 177 -12.70 -5.97 22.06
C LYS A 177 -11.37 -6.14 21.29
N VAL A 178 -10.78 -5.05 20.81
CA VAL A 178 -9.52 -5.04 20.03
C VAL A 178 -8.38 -4.61 20.95
N ARG A 179 -7.25 -5.33 20.90
CA ARG A 179 -6.07 -4.98 21.73
C ARG A 179 -5.27 -3.84 21.09
N ILE A 180 -4.99 -2.78 21.85
CA ILE A 180 -4.18 -1.62 21.40
C ILE A 180 -2.79 -2.05 20.90
N SER A 181 -2.16 -3.04 21.55
CA SER A 181 -0.86 -3.55 21.12
C SER A 181 -0.88 -4.24 19.74
N SER A 182 -2.07 -4.62 19.24
CA SER A 182 -2.26 -5.08 17.86
C SER A 182 -2.30 -3.92 16.86
N LEU A 183 -2.50 -2.68 17.32
CA LEU A 183 -2.50 -1.47 16.49
C LEU A 183 -1.21 -0.66 16.60
N GLU A 184 -0.30 -0.99 17.53
CA GLU A 184 1.00 -0.34 17.67
C GLU A 184 1.88 -0.35 16.39
N PRO A 185 1.84 -1.37 15.50
CA PRO A 185 2.54 -1.27 14.21
C PRO A 185 1.87 -0.33 13.19
N ILE A 186 0.57 -0.03 13.35
CA ILE A 186 -0.23 0.81 12.41
C ILE A 186 0.11 2.30 12.51
N VAL A 187 0.73 2.71 13.62
CA VAL A 187 0.85 4.12 14.02
C VAL A 187 2.26 4.68 13.78
N LEU A 188 3.22 3.85 13.36
CA LEU A 188 4.62 4.26 13.37
C LEU A 188 5.09 5.05 12.14
N SER A 189 4.34 5.07 11.04
CA SER A 189 4.55 6.06 9.98
C SER A 189 3.70 7.31 10.27
N PRO A 190 4.29 8.48 10.60
CA PRO A 190 3.56 9.74 10.78
C PRO A 190 2.65 10.05 9.59
N ASN A 191 3.07 9.67 8.38
CA ASN A 191 2.33 9.88 7.14
C ASN A 191 1.18 8.88 6.97
N LEU A 192 1.33 7.62 7.39
CA LEU A 192 0.25 6.63 7.34
C LEU A 192 -0.78 6.91 8.44
N LYS A 193 -0.34 7.39 9.62
CA LYS A 193 -1.20 7.89 10.68
C LYS A 193 -2.05 9.07 10.22
N GLU A 194 -1.47 10.04 9.50
CA GLU A 194 -2.20 11.20 8.97
C GLU A 194 -3.23 10.79 7.91
N VAL A 195 -2.90 9.86 7.01
CA VAL A 195 -3.86 9.30 6.03
C VAL A 195 -4.95 8.46 6.71
N PHE A 196 -4.59 7.66 7.71
CA PHE A 196 -5.57 6.90 8.51
C PHE A 196 -6.45 7.82 9.34
N GLU A 197 -5.95 8.91 9.90
CA GLU A 197 -6.76 9.94 10.56
C GLU A 197 -7.69 10.64 9.55
N GLN A 198 -7.19 11.02 8.37
CA GLN A 198 -8.04 11.64 7.32
C GLN A 198 -9.18 10.71 6.86
N CYS A 199 -8.92 9.42 6.68
CA CYS A 199 -9.92 8.42 6.30
C CYS A 199 -10.83 7.98 7.47
N ALA A 200 -10.33 7.96 8.72
CA ALA A 200 -11.13 7.62 9.91
C ALA A 200 -12.04 8.78 10.37
N PHE A 201 -11.64 10.03 10.13
CA PHE A 201 -12.40 11.24 10.47
C PHE A 201 -13.18 11.84 9.29
N GLY A 202 -13.20 11.18 8.12
CA GLY A 202 -14.14 11.48 7.04
C GLY A 202 -13.80 12.70 6.18
N SER A 203 -12.52 13.08 6.07
CA SER A 203 -12.11 14.05 5.05
C SER A 203 -11.99 13.33 3.70
N PHE A 204 -13.09 13.30 2.94
CA PHE A 204 -13.27 12.59 1.65
C PHE A 204 -12.32 13.01 0.51
N THR A 205 -11.37 13.92 0.73
CA THR A 205 -10.53 14.44 -0.36
C THR A 205 -9.40 13.48 -0.76
N VAL A 206 -9.06 12.49 0.10
CA VAL A 206 -7.91 11.59 -0.09
C VAL A 206 -8.31 10.10 0.00
N CYS A 207 -9.57 9.82 0.38
CA CYS A 207 -10.22 8.52 0.29
C CYS A 207 -11.20 8.59 -0.91
#